data_AF-A0A955PGR7-F1
#
_entry.id   AF-A0A955PGR7-F1
#
_cell.length_a   1.000
_cell.length_b   1.000
_cell.length_c   1.000
_cell.angle_alpha   90.00
_cell.angle_beta   90.00
_cell.angle_gamma   90.00
#
_symmetry.space_group_name_H-M   'P 1'
#
loop_
_entity.id
_entity.type
_entity.pdbx_description
1 polymer ?
#
loop_
_entity_poly.entity_id
_entity_poly.type
_entity_poly.pdbx_seq_one_letter_code
_entity_poly.pdbx_strand_id
1 'polypeptide(L)'
;LRAVRSMGRIRRRHSLMMGVTIGSISGALLWFLPEAMGGGETLVETLVAEKWTVVLLLGLFAVRFVTTVGSYGSGAPGGIFAPLLGLGTIAGVAFGSAVTFVFPGIISTPGAFAVAAMGALFAATVGAPLTGIILVVELTNAHSALLTIILTCLSASLTAKSLGGTPIYTQLLQVALSSSPEISKSPKET
;
A
#
# COMPACT_ATOMS: atom_id res chain seq x y z
N LEU A 1 -24.72 -8.26 -32.51
CA LEU A 1 -24.22 -9.26 -31.51
C LEU A 1 -22.77 -9.73 -31.74
N ARG A 2 -22.28 -9.95 -32.98
CA ARG A 2 -20.87 -10.33 -33.24
C ARG A 2 -19.85 -9.18 -33.09
N ALA A 3 -20.23 -7.94 -33.39
CA ALA A 3 -19.37 -6.76 -33.25
C ALA A 3 -19.03 -6.40 -31.79
N VAL A 4 -19.98 -6.53 -30.86
CA VAL A 4 -19.78 -6.30 -29.42
C VAL A 4 -18.85 -7.35 -28.81
N ARG A 5 -18.94 -8.62 -29.24
CA ARG A 5 -18.01 -9.70 -28.84
C ARG A 5 -16.60 -9.56 -29.42
N SER A 6 -16.44 -8.85 -30.54
CA SER A 6 -15.14 -8.56 -31.16
C SER A 6 -14.39 -7.46 -30.39
N MET A 7 -15.09 -6.39 -30.02
CA MET A 7 -14.55 -5.30 -29.21
C MET A 7 -14.08 -5.79 -27.82
N GLY A 8 -14.84 -6.71 -27.21
CA GLY A 8 -14.45 -7.37 -25.96
C GLY A 8 -13.19 -8.24 -26.08
N ARG A 9 -12.91 -8.81 -27.26
CA ARG A 9 -11.75 -9.70 -27.49
C ARG A 9 -10.43 -8.92 -27.59
N ILE A 10 -10.46 -7.73 -28.19
CA ILE A 10 -9.29 -6.84 -28.30
C ILE A 10 -8.92 -6.26 -26.93
N ARG A 11 -9.91 -5.79 -26.16
CA ARG A 11 -9.69 -5.29 -24.79
C ARG A 11 -9.21 -6.40 -23.83
N ARG A 12 -9.72 -7.63 -23.99
CA ARG A 12 -9.29 -8.80 -23.20
C ARG A 12 -7.88 -9.28 -23.54
N ARG A 13 -7.45 -9.22 -24.80
CA ARG A 13 -6.09 -9.59 -25.21
C ARG A 13 -5.04 -8.61 -24.67
N HIS A 14 -5.33 -7.31 -24.66
CA HIS A 14 -4.43 -6.30 -24.10
C HIS A 14 -4.30 -6.43 -22.56
N SER A 15 -5.40 -6.66 -21.85
CA SER A 15 -5.38 -6.91 -20.40
C SER A 15 -4.62 -8.21 -20.04
N LEU A 16 -4.77 -9.28 -20.83
CA LEU A 16 -3.98 -10.51 -20.67
C LEU A 16 -2.47 -10.26 -20.89
N MET A 17 -2.10 -9.51 -21.93
CA MET A 17 -0.69 -9.19 -22.19
C MET A 17 -0.08 -8.35 -21.06
N MET A 18 -0.80 -7.35 -20.56
CA MET A 18 -0.36 -6.57 -19.40
C MET A 18 -0.16 -7.45 -18.15
N GLY A 19 -1.13 -8.33 -17.85
CA GLY A 19 -1.05 -9.25 -16.72
C GLY A 19 0.16 -10.19 -16.80
N VAL A 20 0.45 -10.75 -17.99
CA VAL A 20 1.64 -11.59 -18.19
C VAL A 20 2.91 -10.80 -17.99
N THR A 21 3.04 -9.60 -18.57
CA THR A 21 4.25 -8.79 -18.42
C THR A 21 4.52 -8.41 -16.96
N ILE A 22 3.50 -7.99 -16.22
CA ILE A 22 3.64 -7.60 -14.82
C ILE A 22 3.89 -8.84 -13.94
N GLY A 23 3.20 -9.95 -14.21
CA GLY A 23 3.44 -11.21 -13.51
C GLY A 23 4.87 -11.71 -13.69
N SER A 24 5.43 -11.64 -14.91
CA SER A 24 6.82 -11.99 -15.16
C SER A 24 7.80 -11.07 -14.44
N ILE A 25 7.55 -9.75 -14.44
CA ILE A 25 8.40 -8.78 -13.72
C ILE A 25 8.35 -9.02 -12.21
N SER A 26 7.15 -9.17 -11.64
CA SER A 26 6.97 -9.45 -10.21
C SER A 26 7.59 -10.79 -9.80
N GLY A 27 7.49 -11.82 -10.64
CA GLY A 27 8.12 -13.11 -10.41
C GLY A 27 9.65 -13.04 -10.46
N ALA A 28 10.23 -12.30 -11.40
CA ALA A 28 11.67 -12.06 -11.45
C ALA A 28 12.15 -11.27 -10.23
N LEU A 29 11.40 -10.23 -9.82
CA LEU A 29 11.68 -9.46 -8.60
C LEU A 29 11.66 -10.37 -7.36
N LEU A 30 10.69 -11.26 -7.23
CA LEU A 30 10.62 -12.22 -6.13
C LEU A 30 11.86 -13.13 -6.04
N TRP A 31 12.44 -13.50 -7.19
CA TRP A 31 13.64 -14.34 -7.24
C TRP A 31 14.92 -13.60 -6.84
N PHE A 32 15.10 -12.35 -7.30
CA PHE A 32 16.33 -11.58 -7.06
C PHE A 32 16.29 -10.71 -5.80
N LEU A 33 15.12 -10.16 -5.48
CA LEU A 33 14.87 -9.18 -4.42
C LEU A 33 13.54 -9.52 -3.73
N PRO A 34 13.51 -10.56 -2.88
CA PRO A 34 12.27 -11.00 -2.22
C PRO A 34 11.63 -9.86 -1.41
N GLU A 35 12.43 -8.96 -0.85
CA GLU A 35 11.99 -7.77 -0.10
C GLU A 35 11.18 -6.76 -0.96
N ALA A 36 11.23 -6.86 -2.29
CA ALA A 36 10.42 -6.06 -3.19
C ALA A 36 8.96 -6.54 -3.28
N MET A 37 8.63 -7.73 -2.75
CA MET A 37 7.28 -8.30 -2.78
C MET A 37 6.78 -8.67 -1.37
N GLY A 38 5.50 -9.01 -1.20
CA GLY A 38 4.92 -9.40 0.12
C GLY A 38 4.13 -8.31 0.85
N GLY A 39 3.65 -8.59 2.08
CA GLY A 39 2.80 -7.69 2.88
C GLY A 39 3.54 -6.68 3.75
N GLY A 40 4.83 -6.94 4.02
CA GLY A 40 5.71 -6.03 4.73
C GLY A 40 5.72 -6.17 6.25
N GLU A 41 4.99 -7.11 6.81
CA GLU A 41 5.16 -7.57 8.19
C GLU A 41 6.55 -8.17 8.41
N THR A 42 7.02 -9.03 7.50
CA THR A 42 8.36 -9.63 7.55
C THR A 42 9.48 -8.62 7.28
N LEU A 43 9.18 -7.52 6.57
CA LEU A 43 10.14 -6.46 6.25
C LEU A 43 10.63 -5.72 7.49
N VAL A 44 9.81 -5.64 8.55
CA VAL A 44 10.21 -4.94 9.79
C VAL A 44 11.46 -5.60 10.39
N GLU A 45 11.47 -6.93 10.45
CA GLU A 45 12.57 -7.69 11.05
C GLU A 45 13.81 -7.66 10.15
N THR A 46 13.65 -7.92 8.85
CA THR A 46 14.78 -8.00 7.90
C THR A 46 15.46 -6.65 7.72
N LEU A 47 14.70 -5.58 7.45
CA LEU A 47 15.28 -4.26 7.18
C LEU A 47 15.93 -3.63 8.41
N VAL A 48 15.40 -3.89 9.60
CA VAL A 48 15.98 -3.39 10.86
C VAL A 48 17.23 -4.18 11.24
N ALA A 49 17.24 -5.51 11.05
CA ALA A 49 18.39 -6.35 11.37
C ALA A 49 19.59 -6.08 10.43
N GLU A 50 19.32 -5.94 9.13
CA GLU A 50 20.38 -5.79 8.11
C GLU A 50 20.92 -4.35 7.97
N LYS A 51 20.39 -3.38 8.74
CA LYS A 51 20.84 -1.97 8.73
C LYS A 51 20.94 -1.36 7.33
N TRP A 52 19.88 -1.52 6.55
CA TRP A 52 19.84 -0.97 5.19
C TRP A 52 20.07 0.54 5.19
N THR A 53 20.87 1.01 4.25
CA THR A 53 21.10 2.45 4.08
C THR A 53 19.82 3.13 3.60
N VAL A 54 19.56 4.37 4.04
CA VAL A 54 18.38 5.17 3.63
C VAL A 54 18.23 5.23 2.11
N VAL A 55 19.34 5.32 1.36
CA VAL A 55 19.34 5.31 -0.11
C VAL A 55 18.76 4.02 -0.69
N LEU A 56 19.12 2.86 -0.14
CA LEU A 56 18.58 1.57 -0.59
C LEU A 56 17.10 1.43 -0.26
N LEU A 57 16.68 1.91 0.93
CA LEU A 57 15.28 1.90 1.33
C LEU A 57 14.42 2.77 0.40
N LEU A 58 14.91 3.94 0.00
CA LEU A 58 14.23 4.79 -0.98
C LEU A 58 14.15 4.14 -2.36
N GLY A 59 15.22 3.45 -2.80
CA GLY A 59 15.21 2.65 -4.02
C GLY A 59 14.18 1.52 -3.97
N LEU A 60 14.14 0.77 -2.87
CA LEU A 60 13.17 -0.30 -2.65
C LEU A 60 11.73 0.23 -2.62
N PHE A 61 11.50 1.36 -1.94
CA PHE A 61 10.21 2.04 -1.92
C PHE A 61 9.73 2.39 -3.34
N ALA A 62 10.61 2.98 -4.16
CA ALA A 62 10.28 3.34 -5.53
C ALA A 62 9.93 2.11 -6.39
N VAL A 63 10.73 1.03 -6.30
CA VAL A 63 10.47 -0.22 -7.02
C VAL A 63 9.12 -0.82 -6.62
N ARG A 64 8.83 -0.89 -5.31
CA ARG A 64 7.55 -1.40 -4.80
C ARG A 64 6.38 -0.54 -5.20
N PHE A 65 6.54 0.78 -5.17
CA PHE A 65 5.48 1.71 -5.52
C PHE A 65 5.09 1.55 -7.00
N VAL A 66 6.07 1.55 -7.90
CA VAL A 66 5.85 1.36 -9.34
C VAL A 66 5.23 0.00 -9.63
N THR A 67 5.75 -1.06 -9.01
CA THR A 67 5.22 -2.41 -9.23
C THR A 67 3.79 -2.57 -8.69
N THR A 68 3.48 -1.94 -7.55
CA THR A 68 2.14 -1.95 -6.96
C THR A 68 1.13 -1.21 -7.85
N VAL A 69 1.47 0.00 -8.29
CA VAL A 69 0.61 0.80 -9.18
C VAL A 69 0.42 0.10 -10.51
N GLY A 70 1.49 -0.46 -11.10
CA GLY A 70 1.42 -1.21 -12.35
C GLY A 70 0.55 -2.46 -12.23
N SER A 71 0.77 -3.27 -11.18
CA SER A 71 0.00 -4.48 -10.91
C SER A 71 -1.48 -4.19 -10.66
N TYR A 72 -1.79 -3.24 -9.79
CA TYR A 72 -3.18 -2.88 -9.51
C TYR A 72 -3.87 -2.23 -10.72
N GLY A 73 -3.16 -1.36 -11.45
CA GLY A 73 -3.66 -0.72 -12.66
C GLY A 73 -3.90 -1.68 -13.83
N SER A 74 -3.32 -2.88 -13.82
CA SER A 74 -3.53 -3.88 -14.87
C SER A 74 -4.91 -4.56 -14.84
N GLY A 75 -5.64 -4.41 -13.74
CA GLY A 75 -6.91 -5.09 -13.51
C GLY A 75 -6.78 -6.57 -13.15
N ALA A 76 -5.58 -7.02 -12.76
CA ALA A 76 -5.39 -8.34 -12.18
C ALA A 76 -6.19 -8.47 -10.86
N PRO A 77 -6.80 -9.64 -10.59
CA PRO A 77 -7.53 -9.85 -9.34
C PRO A 77 -6.57 -9.79 -8.15
N GLY A 78 -6.73 -8.79 -7.28
CA GLY A 78 -5.86 -8.58 -6.13
C GLY A 78 -6.30 -7.42 -5.25
N GLY A 79 -5.71 -7.33 -4.06
CA GLY A 79 -5.95 -6.25 -3.09
C GLY A 79 -4.76 -5.29 -3.00
N ILE A 80 -5.05 -4.03 -2.64
CA ILE A 80 -4.03 -2.99 -2.37
C ILE A 80 -3.53 -2.98 -0.92
N PHE A 81 -4.19 -3.72 -0.03
CA PHE A 81 -3.91 -3.71 1.42
C PHE A 81 -2.47 -4.07 1.75
N ALA A 82 -2.04 -5.30 1.43
CA ALA A 82 -0.70 -5.79 1.74
C ALA A 82 0.43 -4.93 1.12
N PRO A 83 0.35 -4.53 -0.17
CA PRO A 83 1.35 -3.62 -0.73
C PRO A 83 1.45 -2.25 -0.02
N LEU A 84 0.32 -1.68 0.43
CA LEU A 84 0.30 -0.43 1.20
C LEU A 84 1.01 -0.59 2.54
N LEU A 85 0.80 -1.70 3.24
CA LEU A 85 1.46 -1.98 4.51
C LEU A 85 2.99 -2.05 4.31
N GLY A 86 3.46 -2.79 3.30
CA GLY A 86 4.90 -2.88 3.00
C GLY A 86 5.53 -1.56 2.56
N LEU A 87 4.82 -0.73 1.79
CA LEU A 87 5.29 0.63 1.48
C LEU A 87 5.41 1.48 2.75
N GLY A 88 4.44 1.38 3.66
CA GLY A 88 4.46 2.07 4.94
C GLY A 88 5.62 1.61 5.82
N THR A 89 5.88 0.30 5.89
CA THR A 89 7.02 -0.29 6.60
C THR A 89 8.33 0.30 6.11
N ILE A 90 8.58 0.30 4.79
CA ILE A 90 9.84 0.82 4.23
C ILE A 90 10.00 2.32 4.50
N ALA A 91 8.92 3.09 4.34
CA ALA A 91 8.94 4.52 4.63
C ALA A 91 9.25 4.78 6.12
N GLY A 92 8.67 3.99 7.02
CA GLY A 92 8.91 4.09 8.46
C GLY A 92 10.32 3.67 8.87
N VAL A 93 10.89 2.61 8.28
CA VAL A 93 12.29 2.23 8.51
C VAL A 93 13.22 3.33 7.98
N ALA A 94 12.96 3.87 6.78
CA ALA A 94 13.77 4.94 6.22
C ALA A 94 13.74 6.19 7.10
N PHE A 95 12.55 6.57 7.58
CA PHE A 95 12.38 7.66 8.52
C PHE A 95 13.09 7.38 9.85
N GLY A 96 12.86 6.23 10.46
CA GLY A 96 13.49 5.83 11.73
C GLY A 96 15.02 5.86 11.64
N SER A 97 15.59 5.28 10.58
CA SER A 97 17.04 5.30 10.33
C SER A 97 17.58 6.72 10.15
N ALA A 98 16.85 7.60 9.45
CA ALA A 98 17.24 8.99 9.29
C ALA A 98 17.21 9.75 10.63
N VAL A 99 16.18 9.55 11.46
CA VAL A 99 16.08 10.22 12.76
C VAL A 99 17.15 9.71 13.72
N THR A 100 17.42 8.40 13.76
CA THR A 100 18.53 7.84 14.56
C THR A 100 19.88 8.39 14.14
N PHE A 101 20.09 8.65 12.85
CA PHE A 101 21.31 9.28 12.35
C PHE A 101 21.47 10.74 12.81
N VAL A 102 20.38 11.53 12.80
CA VAL A 102 20.40 12.94 13.20
C VAL A 102 20.42 13.12 14.72
N PHE A 103 19.70 12.27 15.46
CA PHE A 103 19.56 12.33 16.92
C PHE A 103 20.03 11.02 17.58
N PRO A 104 21.35 10.77 17.61
CA PRO A 104 21.89 9.57 18.25
C PRO A 104 21.55 9.57 19.75
N GLY A 105 20.90 8.52 20.23
CA GLY A 105 20.62 8.28 21.66
C GLY A 105 19.20 8.61 22.15
N ILE A 106 18.36 9.27 21.35
CA ILE A 106 16.94 9.51 21.71
C ILE A 106 16.06 8.33 21.31
N ILE A 107 16.41 7.64 20.22
CA ILE A 107 15.62 6.56 19.63
C ILE A 107 16.46 5.28 19.60
N SER A 108 15.98 4.26 20.32
CA SER A 108 16.69 2.99 20.48
C SER A 108 16.48 2.03 19.31
N THR A 109 15.32 2.06 18.63
CA THR A 109 15.00 1.13 17.53
C THR A 109 14.15 1.77 16.42
N PRO A 110 14.55 1.66 15.13
CA PRO A 110 13.76 2.16 14.00
C PRO A 110 12.48 1.33 13.74
N GLY A 111 12.35 0.13 14.33
CA GLY A 111 11.18 -0.74 14.17
C GLY A 111 9.86 -0.13 14.65
N ALA A 112 9.87 0.69 15.70
CA ALA A 112 8.65 1.37 16.16
C ALA A 112 8.09 2.34 15.11
N PHE A 113 8.96 3.02 14.37
CA PHE A 113 8.57 3.92 13.26
C PHE A 113 8.06 3.13 12.06
N ALA A 114 8.64 1.97 11.78
CA ALA A 114 8.19 1.06 10.73
C ALA A 114 6.73 0.63 10.95
N VAL A 115 6.40 0.13 12.14
CA VAL A 115 5.05 -0.32 12.50
C VAL A 115 4.06 0.85 12.52
N ALA A 116 4.45 2.00 13.07
CA ALA A 116 3.59 3.19 13.05
C ALA A 116 3.29 3.68 11.62
N ALA A 117 4.29 3.71 10.74
CA ALA A 117 4.14 4.16 9.35
C ALA A 117 3.34 3.15 8.49
N MET A 118 3.47 1.85 8.76
CA MET A 118 2.66 0.78 8.16
C MET A 118 1.16 1.08 8.31
N GLY A 119 0.73 1.40 9.53
CA GLY A 119 -0.67 1.75 9.82
C GLY A 119 -1.06 3.12 9.28
N ALA A 120 -0.16 4.09 9.34
CA ALA A 120 -0.41 5.46 8.92
C ALA A 120 -0.67 5.56 7.41
N LEU A 121 0.13 4.88 6.57
CA LEU A 121 -0.08 4.89 5.12
C LEU A 121 -1.41 4.23 4.74
N PHE A 122 -1.76 3.14 5.42
CA PHE A 122 -3.06 2.50 5.27
C PHE A 122 -4.20 3.45 5.67
N ALA A 123 -4.12 4.06 6.85
CA ALA A 123 -5.13 4.96 7.39
C ALA A 123 -5.36 6.20 6.50
N ALA A 124 -4.28 6.78 5.96
CA ALA A 124 -4.33 7.91 5.05
C ALA A 124 -4.96 7.57 3.70
N THR A 125 -4.65 6.39 3.15
CA THR A 125 -5.11 5.98 1.80
C THR A 125 -6.56 5.46 1.83
N VAL A 126 -6.88 4.63 2.82
CA VAL A 126 -8.19 3.97 2.93
C VAL A 126 -9.21 4.84 3.65
N GLY A 127 -8.78 5.82 4.45
CA GLY A 127 -9.69 6.66 5.22
C GLY A 127 -10.34 5.93 6.41
N ALA A 128 -9.81 4.77 6.80
CA ALA A 128 -10.29 3.94 7.91
C ALA A 128 -9.19 3.77 8.98
N PRO A 129 -8.92 4.80 9.82
CA PRO A 129 -7.81 4.79 10.77
C PRO A 129 -7.93 3.69 11.82
N LEU A 130 -9.13 3.46 12.38
CA LEU A 130 -9.34 2.41 13.39
C LEU A 130 -9.02 1.02 12.84
N THR A 131 -9.42 0.73 11.60
CA THR A 131 -9.11 -0.53 10.93
C THR A 131 -7.59 -0.68 10.73
N GLY A 132 -6.89 0.39 10.34
CA GLY A 132 -5.43 0.37 10.18
C GLY A 132 -4.71 0.09 11.49
N ILE A 133 -5.13 0.73 12.58
CA ILE A 133 -4.57 0.54 13.92
C ILE A 133 -4.72 -0.92 14.35
N ILE A 134 -5.95 -1.46 14.30
CA ILE A 134 -6.23 -2.84 14.71
C ILE A 134 -5.44 -3.83 13.85
N LEU A 135 -5.48 -3.65 12.52
CA LEU A 135 -4.77 -4.53 11.58
C LEU A 135 -3.28 -4.61 11.93
N VAL A 136 -2.61 -3.47 12.09
CA VAL A 136 -1.17 -3.44 12.35
C VAL A 136 -0.83 -4.03 13.71
N VAL A 137 -1.61 -3.73 14.75
CA VAL A 137 -1.40 -4.31 16.08
C VAL A 137 -1.54 -5.83 16.03
N GLU A 138 -2.54 -6.36 15.33
CA GLU A 138 -2.73 -7.81 15.18
C GLU A 138 -1.61 -8.47 14.37
N LEU A 139 -1.20 -7.89 13.23
CA LEU A 139 -0.16 -8.48 12.37
C LEU A 139 1.23 -8.44 12.99
N THR A 140 1.54 -7.41 13.78
CA THR A 140 2.88 -7.20 14.34
C THR A 140 2.98 -7.55 15.82
N ASN A 141 1.84 -7.81 16.47
CA ASN A 141 1.73 -8.00 17.92
C ASN A 141 2.36 -6.86 18.76
N ALA A 142 2.55 -5.67 18.17
CA ALA A 142 3.30 -4.55 18.75
C ALA A 142 2.46 -3.67 19.69
N HIS A 143 1.85 -4.30 20.70
CA HIS A 143 0.96 -3.64 21.67
C HIS A 143 1.64 -2.52 22.47
N SER A 144 2.94 -2.62 22.71
CA SER A 144 3.73 -1.60 23.41
C SER A 144 3.81 -0.27 22.66
N ALA A 145 3.64 -0.28 21.33
CA ALA A 145 3.68 0.90 20.48
C ALA A 145 2.28 1.44 20.11
N LEU A 146 1.21 0.91 20.73
CA LEU A 146 -0.18 1.22 20.38
C LEU A 146 -0.49 2.72 20.40
N LEU A 147 -0.03 3.46 21.41
CA LEU A 147 -0.23 4.91 21.48
C LEU A 147 0.42 5.63 20.29
N THR A 148 1.65 5.25 19.94
CA THR A 148 2.36 5.80 18.78
C THR A 148 1.63 5.48 17.48
N ILE A 149 1.16 4.24 17.32
CA ILE A 149 0.38 3.83 16.12
C ILE A 149 -0.90 4.66 16.01
N ILE A 150 -1.66 4.82 17.09
CA ILE A 150 -2.89 5.64 17.10
C ILE A 150 -2.60 7.08 16.67
N LEU A 151 -1.61 7.73 17.31
CA LEU A 151 -1.27 9.12 17.00
C LEU A 151 -0.82 9.28 15.55
N THR A 152 -0.02 8.36 15.03
CA THR A 152 0.50 8.42 13.67
C THR A 152 -0.60 8.15 12.63
N CYS A 153 -1.48 7.18 12.88
CA CYS A 153 -2.64 6.91 12.01
C CYS A 153 -3.63 8.07 11.97
N LEU A 154 -3.96 8.65 13.13
CA LEU A 154 -4.88 9.78 13.21
C LEU A 154 -4.30 11.03 12.54
N SER A 155 -3.03 11.35 12.82
CA SER A 155 -2.36 12.48 12.16
C SER A 155 -2.30 12.28 10.65
N ALA A 156 -1.94 11.10 10.17
CA ALA A 156 -1.90 10.81 8.73
C ALA A 156 -3.29 10.91 8.07
N SER A 157 -4.34 10.37 8.70
CA SER A 157 -5.72 10.52 8.19
C SER A 157 -6.19 11.97 8.19
N LEU A 158 -5.87 12.76 9.23
CA LEU A 158 -6.19 14.17 9.28
C LEU A 158 -5.45 14.95 8.20
N THR A 159 -4.15 14.73 8.03
CA THR A 159 -3.35 15.37 6.98
C THR A 159 -3.87 15.03 5.59
N ALA A 160 -4.19 13.76 5.34
CA ALA A 160 -4.78 13.33 4.07
C ALA A 160 -6.10 14.07 3.79
N LYS A 161 -6.98 14.17 4.78
CA LYS A 161 -8.26 14.88 4.66
C LYS A 161 -8.08 16.38 4.46
N SER A 162 -7.14 17.00 5.19
CA SER A 162 -6.83 18.44 5.06
C SER A 162 -6.26 18.80 3.69
N LEU A 163 -5.53 17.89 3.04
CA LEU A 163 -5.04 18.06 1.67
C LEU A 163 -6.09 17.77 0.59
N GLY A 164 -7.35 17.50 0.98
CA GLY A 164 -8.42 17.16 0.04
C GLY A 164 -8.37 15.72 -0.47
N GLY A 165 -7.63 14.84 0.20
CA GLY A 165 -7.58 13.42 -0.10
C GLY A 165 -8.95 12.76 0.10
N THR A 166 -9.35 11.92 -0.84
CA THR A 166 -10.59 11.12 -0.77
C THR A 166 -10.24 9.64 -0.60
N PRO A 167 -11.00 8.88 0.21
CA PRO A 167 -10.74 7.46 0.41
C PRO A 167 -10.69 6.67 -0.90
N ILE A 168 -9.64 5.86 -1.07
CA ILE A 168 -9.40 5.15 -2.33
C ILE A 168 -10.57 4.26 -2.77
N TYR A 169 -11.24 3.59 -1.82
CA TYR A 169 -12.39 2.74 -2.14
C TYR A 169 -13.61 3.54 -2.61
N THR A 170 -13.79 4.77 -2.13
CA THR A 170 -14.84 5.65 -2.63
C THR A 170 -14.55 6.07 -4.07
N GLN A 171 -13.30 6.38 -4.40
CA GLN A 171 -12.90 6.71 -5.77
C GLN A 171 -13.11 5.53 -6.72
N LEU A 172 -12.65 4.34 -6.32
CA LEU A 172 -12.81 3.12 -7.10
C LEU A 172 -14.30 2.77 -7.31
N LEU A 173 -15.13 2.98 -6.30
CA LEU A 173 -16.58 2.81 -6.41
C LEU A 173 -17.19 3.80 -7.43
N GLN A 174 -16.80 5.08 -7.39
CA GLN A 174 -17.29 6.07 -8.35
C GLN A 174 -16.90 5.74 -9.80
N VAL A 175 -15.68 5.24 -10.01
CA VAL A 175 -15.23 4.74 -11.33
C VAL A 175 -16.06 3.51 -11.76
N ALA A 176 -16.36 2.59 -10.83
CA ALA A 176 -17.20 1.43 -11.13
C ALA A 176 -18.65 1.82 -11.49
N LEU A 177 -19.22 2.81 -10.79
CA LEU A 177 -20.57 3.32 -11.05
C LEU A 177 -20.66 4.06 -12.39
N SER A 178 -19.68 4.91 -12.72
CA SER A 178 -19.65 5.65 -13.99
C SER A 178 -19.47 4.76 -15.22
N SER A 179 -18.85 3.58 -15.05
CA SER A 179 -18.61 2.62 -16.12
C SER A 179 -19.73 1.59 -16.32
N SER A 180 -20.73 1.54 -15.42
CA SER A 180 -21.84 0.55 -15.44
C SER A 180 -23.23 1.22 -15.52
N PRO A 181 -23.85 1.33 -16.71
CA PRO A 181 -25.16 1.99 -16.88
C PRO A 181 -26.35 1.26 -16.22
N GLU A 182 -26.21 -0.01 -15.81
CA GLU A 182 -27.25 -0.75 -15.07
C GLU A 182 -27.35 -0.34 -13.60
N ILE A 183 -26.26 0.10 -12.96
CA ILE A 183 -26.24 0.45 -11.53
C ILE A 183 -26.77 1.88 -11.30
N SER A 184 -26.70 2.75 -12.31
CA SER A 184 -27.25 4.11 -12.30
C SER A 184 -28.79 4.17 -12.14
N LYS A 185 -29.50 3.04 -12.26
CA LYS A 185 -30.97 2.97 -12.21
C LYS A 185 -31.53 2.44 -10.88
N SER A 186 -30.71 2.27 -9.84
CA SER A 186 -31.27 1.96 -8.51
C SER A 186 -32.14 3.14 -8.04
N PRO A 187 -33.39 2.91 -7.58
CA PRO A 187 -34.30 3.98 -7.20
C PRO A 187 -33.66 4.88 -6.13
N LYS A 188 -33.75 6.20 -6.33
CA LYS A 188 -33.52 7.16 -5.24
C LYS A 188 -34.52 6.80 -4.15
N GLU A 189 -34.03 6.37 -2.98
CA GLU A 189 -34.87 6.20 -1.79
C GLU A 189 -35.61 7.52 -1.53
N THR A 190 -36.94 7.42 -1.51
CA THR A 190 -37.90 8.44 -1.06
C THR A 190 -37.92 8.53 0.45
#